data_AF-A0A0K8PWB6-F1
#
_entry.id   AF-A0A0K8PWB6-F1
#
_cell.length_a   1.000
_cell.length_b   1.000
_cell.length_c   1.000
_cell.angle_alpha   90.00
_cell.angle_beta   90.00
_cell.angle_gamma   90.00
#
_symmetry.space_group_name_H-M   'P 1'
#
loop_
_entity.id
_entity.type
_entity.pdbx_description
1 polymer ?
#
loop_
_entity_poly.entity_id
_entity_poly.type
_entity_poly.pdbx_seq_one_letter_code
_entity_poly.pdbx_strand_id
1 'polypeptide(L)'
;MVDRTPAEQALARSYTTGDGSVSFGITDLAVEHRPGGAAVLAYRLTVERAGRRDERWAVALPWEDSSFADVLASPAPEPDRLQQLVHLVHALLEEWWDTKGHNRQSAKMGHRIL
;
A
#
# COMPACT_ATOMS: atom_id res chain seq x y z
N MET A 1 -8.94 1.86 -21.01
CA MET A 1 -8.23 1.47 -19.78
C MET A 1 -7.28 2.60 -19.49
N VAL A 2 -7.29 3.17 -18.29
CA VAL A 2 -6.22 4.11 -17.91
C VAL A 2 -5.00 3.23 -17.67
N ASP A 3 -3.93 3.43 -18.43
CA ASP A 3 -2.71 2.65 -18.26
C ASP A 3 -2.11 2.98 -16.90
N ARG A 4 -2.05 1.96 -16.03
CA ARG A 4 -1.43 2.08 -14.71
C ARG A 4 0.07 2.34 -14.87
N THR A 5 0.61 3.26 -14.07
CA THR A 5 2.07 3.51 -14.07
C THR A 5 2.83 2.26 -13.59
N PRO A 6 4.11 2.08 -13.92
CA PRO A 6 4.91 0.98 -13.39
C PRO A 6 4.92 0.93 -11.85
N ALA A 7 4.87 2.09 -11.19
CA ALA A 7 4.75 2.18 -9.73
C ALA A 7 3.42 1.60 -9.24
N GLU A 8 2.30 2.00 -9.83
CA GLU A 8 0.97 1.45 -9.52
C GLU A 8 0.91 -0.06 -9.77
N GLN A 9 1.51 -0.54 -10.85
CA GLN A 9 1.56 -1.97 -11.17
C GLN A 9 2.38 -2.75 -10.15
N ALA A 10 3.52 -2.22 -9.70
CA ALA A 10 4.36 -2.86 -8.70
C ALA A 10 3.68 -2.88 -7.32
N LEU A 11 3.08 -1.76 -6.92
CA LEU A 11 2.37 -1.61 -5.66
C LEU A 11 1.04 -2.40 -5.60
N ALA A 12 0.48 -2.77 -6.75
CA ALA A 12 -0.72 -3.60 -6.84
C ALA A 12 -0.44 -5.11 -6.74
N ARG A 13 0.81 -5.53 -6.50
CA ARG A 13 1.16 -6.95 -6.36
C ARG A 13 1.00 -7.42 -4.92
N SER A 14 0.46 -8.61 -4.75
CA SER A 14 0.40 -9.28 -3.46
C SER A 14 1.80 -9.59 -2.93
N TYR A 15 1.96 -9.57 -1.62
CA TYR A 15 3.22 -9.92 -0.96
C TYR A 15 2.96 -10.56 0.42
N THR A 16 3.97 -11.27 0.91
CA THR A 16 4.00 -11.82 2.26
C THR A 16 4.94 -11.00 3.12
N THR A 17 4.56 -10.76 4.37
CA THR A 17 5.39 -10.06 5.35
C THR A 17 6.73 -10.75 5.57
N GLY A 18 7.72 -10.01 6.07
CA GLY A 18 9.09 -10.52 6.24
C GLY A 18 9.19 -11.75 7.16
N ASP A 19 8.24 -11.91 8.09
CA ASP A 19 8.14 -13.06 9.01
C ASP A 19 7.34 -14.25 8.44
N GLY A 20 6.76 -14.11 7.25
CA GLY A 20 5.95 -15.14 6.60
C GLY A 20 4.56 -15.36 7.22
N SER A 21 4.16 -14.58 8.23
CA SER A 21 2.95 -14.88 9.03
C SER A 21 1.66 -14.29 8.45
N VAL A 22 1.79 -13.24 7.64
CA VAL A 22 0.67 -12.52 7.02
C VAL A 22 0.91 -12.35 5.53
N SER A 23 -0.12 -12.60 4.72
CA SER A 23 -0.12 -12.32 3.29
C SER A 23 -1.09 -11.18 2.98
N PHE A 24 -0.61 -10.15 2.30
CA PHE A 24 -1.42 -9.05 1.78
C PHE A 24 -1.73 -9.30 0.30
N GLY A 25 -2.94 -9.77 0.04
CA GLY A 25 -3.51 -9.87 -1.29
C GLY A 25 -4.04 -8.51 -1.75
N ILE A 26 -3.35 -7.84 -2.67
CA ILE A 26 -3.80 -6.56 -3.21
C ILE A 26 -4.85 -6.81 -4.29
N THR A 27 -6.11 -6.51 -3.99
CA THR A 27 -7.22 -6.71 -4.93
C THR A 27 -7.50 -5.49 -5.79
N ASP A 28 -7.23 -4.30 -5.25
CA ASP A 28 -7.32 -3.04 -5.97
C ASP A 28 -6.41 -1.99 -5.35
N LEU A 29 -5.96 -1.05 -6.18
CA LEU A 29 -5.15 0.10 -5.82
C LEU A 29 -5.58 1.29 -6.68
N ALA A 30 -5.85 2.42 -6.03
CA ALA A 30 -5.97 3.73 -6.65
C ALA A 30 -4.96 4.69 -6.02
N VAL A 31 -4.30 5.49 -6.86
CA VAL A 31 -3.35 6.50 -6.44
C VAL A 31 -3.94 7.88 -6.73
N GLU A 32 -4.23 8.63 -5.67
CA GLU A 32 -4.68 10.02 -5.78
C GLU A 32 -3.47 10.94 -5.60
N HIS A 33 -2.96 11.50 -6.70
CA HIS A 33 -1.91 12.50 -6.63
C HIS A 33 -2.44 13.83 -6.09
N ARG A 34 -1.67 14.45 -5.20
CA ARG A 34 -1.99 15.74 -4.58
C ARG A 34 -0.94 16.79 -4.93
N PRO A 35 -1.29 18.10 -4.82
CA PRO A 35 -0.33 19.16 -4.99
C PRO A 35 0.89 19.00 -4.08
N GLY A 36 2.07 19.44 -4.54
CA GLY A 36 3.31 19.34 -3.76
C GLY A 36 3.98 17.96 -3.78
N GLY A 37 3.52 17.02 -4.62
CA GLY A 37 4.12 15.69 -4.73
C GLY A 37 3.63 14.68 -3.69
N ALA A 38 2.66 15.07 -2.86
CA ALA A 38 1.95 14.16 -1.98
C ALA A 38 1.02 13.23 -2.78
N ALA A 39 0.63 12.12 -2.18
CA ALA A 39 -0.34 11.19 -2.75
C ALA A 39 -1.15 10.50 -1.64
N VAL A 40 -2.26 9.87 -2.02
CA VAL A 40 -2.95 8.87 -1.20
C VAL A 40 -3.01 7.56 -1.95
N LEU A 41 -2.47 6.50 -1.34
CA LEU A 41 -2.55 5.14 -1.85
C LEU A 41 -3.77 4.47 -1.21
N ALA A 42 -4.85 4.34 -1.99
CA ALA A 42 -6.09 3.72 -1.55
C ALA A 42 -6.12 2.25 -1.97
N TYR A 43 -5.98 1.36 -0.99
CA TYR A 43 -5.91 -0.07 -1.17
C TYR A 43 -7.21 -0.77 -0.84
N ARG A 44 -7.49 -1.85 -1.58
CA ARG A 44 -8.37 -2.94 -1.15
C ARG A 44 -7.55 -4.21 -0.97
N LEU A 45 -7.52 -4.72 0.25
CA LEU A 45 -6.67 -5.82 0.69
C LEU A 45 -7.52 -7.03 1.07
N THR A 46 -7.05 -8.22 0.72
CA THR A 46 -7.37 -9.46 1.43
C THR A 46 -6.18 -9.81 2.29
N VAL A 47 -6.38 -9.96 3.60
CA VAL A 47 -5.31 -10.30 4.54
C VAL A 47 -5.51 -11.74 5.01
N GLU A 48 -4.55 -12.59 4.69
CA GLU A 48 -4.56 -14.02 5.00
C GLU A 48 -3.56 -14.30 6.13
N ARG A 49 -3.97 -15.13 7.10
CA ARG A 49 -3.14 -15.52 8.25
C ARG A 49 -3.39 -16.97 8.61
N ALA A 50 -2.33 -17.68 8.98
CA ALA A 50 -2.43 -19.08 9.39
C ALA A 50 -3.44 -19.26 10.53
N GLY A 51 -4.40 -20.17 10.33
CA GLY A 51 -5.41 -20.50 11.35
C GLY A 51 -6.47 -19.43 11.62
N ARG A 52 -6.57 -18.38 10.79
CA ARG A 52 -7.62 -17.36 10.85
C ARG A 52 -8.39 -17.30 9.53
N ARG A 53 -9.61 -16.80 9.59
CA ARG A 53 -10.36 -16.45 8.37
C ARG A 53 -9.74 -15.21 7.76
N ASP A 54 -9.72 -15.19 6.43
CA ASP A 54 -9.28 -14.02 5.67
C ASP A 54 -10.12 -12.80 6.04
N GLU A 55 -9.46 -11.65 6.04
CA GLU A 55 -10.10 -10.37 6.33
C GLU A 55 -9.98 -9.45 5.13
N ARG A 56 -11.07 -8.74 4.80
CA ARG A 56 -11.03 -7.74 3.73
C ARG A 56 -11.00 -6.35 4.30
N TRP A 57 -10.08 -5.53 3.81
CA TRP A 57 -9.82 -4.20 4.31
C TRP A 57 -9.77 -3.17 3.19
N ALA A 58 -10.33 -1.99 3.44
CA ALA A 58 -10.02 -0.79 2.67
C ALA A 58 -9.09 0.07 3.50
N VAL A 59 -7.97 0.50 2.92
CA VAL A 59 -6.92 1.28 3.59
C VAL A 59 -6.59 2.50 2.75
N ALA A 60 -6.60 3.67 3.36
CA ALA A 60 -6.10 4.91 2.76
C ALA A 60 -4.78 5.28 3.42
N LEU A 61 -3.69 5.14 2.68
CA LEU A 61 -2.35 5.40 3.16
C LEU A 61 -1.88 6.76 2.62
N PRO A 62 -1.82 7.81 3.47
CA PRO A 62 -1.31 9.10 3.05
C PRO A 62 0.21 9.01 2.84
N TRP A 63 0.66 9.61 1.74
CA TRP A 63 2.05 9.69 1.36
C TRP A 63 2.42 11.17 1.20
N GLU A 64 3.01 11.75 2.24
CA GLU A 64 3.37 13.17 2.27
C GLU A 64 4.81 13.42 1.76
N ASP A 65 5.56 12.36 1.45
CA ASP A 65 6.95 12.47 0.99
C ASP A 65 7.02 12.70 -0.53
N SER A 66 7.32 13.93 -0.93
CA SER A 66 7.49 14.31 -2.33
C SER A 66 8.69 13.64 -3.01
N SER A 67 9.59 13.00 -2.27
CA SER A 67 10.83 12.42 -2.80
C SER A 67 10.59 11.34 -3.86
N PHE A 68 9.42 10.69 -3.84
CA PHE A 68 9.04 9.64 -4.80
C PHE A 68 7.92 10.06 -5.76
N ALA A 69 7.57 11.35 -5.80
CA ALA A 69 6.54 11.86 -6.70
C ALA A 69 6.90 11.62 -8.18
N ASP A 70 8.18 11.73 -8.52
CA ASP A 70 8.74 11.40 -9.84
C ASP A 70 8.54 9.93 -10.19
N VAL A 71 8.78 9.03 -9.23
CA VAL A 71 8.62 7.57 -9.41
C VAL A 71 7.16 7.19 -9.61
N LEU A 72 6.25 7.75 -8.81
CA LEU A 72 4.82 7.45 -8.88
C LEU A 72 4.21 7.86 -10.23
N ALA A 73 4.66 8.99 -10.81
CA ALA A 73 4.12 9.54 -12.05
C ALA A 73 4.87 9.10 -13.32
N SER A 74 6.07 8.53 -13.20
CA SER A 74 6.91 8.21 -14.37
C SER A 74 6.40 6.97 -15.11
N PRO A 75 6.34 6.99 -16.45
CA PRO A 75 6.09 5.80 -17.27
C PRO A 75 7.30 4.84 -17.33
N ALA A 76 8.48 5.29 -16.88
CA ALA A 76 9.71 4.52 -16.84
C ALA A 76 10.57 4.96 -15.64
N PRO A 77 10.16 4.67 -14.40
CA PRO A 77 10.93 5.04 -13.21
C PRO A 77 12.26 4.29 -13.15
N GLU A 78 13.24 4.88 -12.46
CA GLU A 78 14.49 4.20 -12.16
C GLU A 78 14.21 2.93 -11.32
N PRO A 79 14.69 1.73 -11.73
CA PRO A 79 14.34 0.47 -11.10
C PRO A 79 14.64 0.40 -9.60
N ASP A 80 15.78 0.91 -9.15
CA ASP A 80 16.17 0.85 -7.74
C ASP A 80 15.27 1.76 -6.90
N ARG A 81 14.96 2.97 -7.40
CA ARG A 81 13.97 3.87 -6.78
C ARG A 81 12.58 3.27 -6.71
N LEU A 82 12.14 2.55 -7.75
CA LEU A 82 10.85 1.84 -7.74
C LEU A 82 10.85 0.76 -6.66
N GLN A 83 11.91 -0.03 -6.55
CA GLN A 83 12.03 -1.06 -5.52
C GLN A 83 12.03 -0.46 -4.10
N GLN A 84 12.72 0.66 -3.91
CA GLN A 84 12.71 1.40 -2.64
C GLN A 84 11.29 1.88 -2.28
N LEU A 85 10.56 2.46 -3.22
CA LEU A 85 9.16 2.87 -3.01
C LEU A 85 8.30 1.69 -2.57
N VAL A 86 8.39 0.55 -3.27
CA VAL A 86 7.63 -0.67 -2.94
C VAL A 86 7.96 -1.13 -1.52
N HIS A 87 9.23 -1.19 -1.16
CA HIS A 87 9.65 -1.59 0.18
C HIS A 87 9.10 -0.66 1.28
N LEU A 88 9.18 0.65 1.06
CA LEU A 88 8.65 1.65 2.01
C LEU A 88 7.13 1.52 2.18
N VAL A 89 6.39 1.37 1.09
CA VAL A 89 4.92 1.22 1.15
C VAL A 89 4.54 -0.09 1.84
N HIS A 90 5.25 -1.19 1.57
CA HIS A 90 5.01 -2.46 2.27
C HIS A 90 5.25 -2.33 3.76
N ALA A 91 6.35 -1.68 4.18
CA ALA A 91 6.64 -1.45 5.58
C ALA A 91 5.54 -0.62 6.28
N LEU A 92 5.00 0.40 5.61
CA LEU A 92 3.90 1.21 6.16
C LEU A 92 2.58 0.42 6.26
N LEU A 93 2.29 -0.47 5.30
CA LEU A 93 1.13 -1.36 5.37
C LEU A 93 1.26 -2.39 6.51
N GLU A 94 2.46 -2.94 6.71
CA GLU A 94 2.78 -3.83 7.83
C GLU A 94 2.62 -3.10 9.17
N GLU A 95 3.21 -1.91 9.30
CA GLU A 95 3.07 -1.08 10.51
C GLU A 95 1.61 -0.73 10.79
N TRP A 96 0.85 -0.35 9.75
CA TRP A 96 -0.59 -0.10 9.88
C TRP A 96 -1.31 -1.35 10.41
N TRP A 97 -1.04 -2.52 9.85
CA TRP A 97 -1.70 -3.76 10.22
C TRP A 97 -1.45 -4.13 11.68
N ASP A 98 -0.22 -3.95 12.15
CA ASP A 98 0.17 -4.24 13.53
C ASP A 98 -0.46 -3.24 14.51
N THR A 99 -0.58 -1.98 14.11
CA THR A 99 -0.97 -0.90 15.01
C THR A 99 -2.47 -0.56 14.98
N LYS A 100 -3.22 -0.97 13.95
CA LYS A 100 -4.65 -0.61 13.76
C LYS A 100 -5.56 -0.93 14.95
N GLY A 101 -5.20 -1.89 15.80
CA GLY A 101 -5.98 -2.29 16.98
C GLY A 101 -5.81 -1.40 18.20
N HIS A 102 -4.75 -0.58 18.26
CA HIS A 102 -4.40 0.21 19.45
C HIS A 102 -3.87 1.61 19.15
N ASN A 103 -3.58 1.95 17.89
CA ASN A 103 -3.23 3.30 17.45
C ASN A 103 -4.44 3.96 16.76
N ARG A 104 -4.89 5.11 17.29
CA ARG A 104 -6.06 5.83 16.78
C ARG A 104 -5.87 6.37 15.37
N GLN A 105 -4.65 6.74 14.96
CA GLN A 105 -4.38 7.21 13.60
C GLN A 105 -4.45 6.02 12.62
N SER A 106 -3.77 4.92 12.91
CA SER A 106 -3.82 3.70 12.11
C SER A 106 -5.24 3.13 12.00
N ALA A 107 -6.01 3.16 13.08
CA ALA A 107 -7.42 2.75 13.09
C ALA A 107 -8.31 3.58 12.16
N LYS A 108 -7.97 4.86 11.92
CA LYS A 108 -8.70 5.73 10.98
C LYS A 108 -8.31 5.48 9.52
N MET A 109 -7.10 4.98 9.28
CA MET A 109 -6.59 4.74 7.94
C MET A 109 -7.29 3.56 7.25
N GLY A 110 -7.77 2.59 8.00
CA GLY A 110 -8.42 1.42 7.40
C GLY A 110 -9.66 0.95 8.13
N HIS A 111 -10.58 0.39 7.36
CA HIS A 111 -11.79 -0.24 7.89
C HIS A 111 -11.98 -1.61 7.26
N ARG A 112 -12.53 -2.53 8.06
CA ARG A 112 -12.88 -3.87 7.60
C ARG A 112 -14.14 -3.78 6.75
N ILE A 113 -14.10 -4.40 5.57
CA ILE A 113 -15.24 -4.44 4.66
C ILE A 113 -16.01 -5.75 4.82
N LEU A 114 -15.32 -6.87 5.10
CA LEU A 114 -15.90 -8.21 5.34
C LEU A 114 -14.99 -9.04 6.26
#